data_AF-A0A0F2L5D5-F1
#
_entry.id   AF-A0A0F2L5D5-F1
#
_cell.length_a   1.000
_cell.length_b   1.000
_cell.length_c   1.000
_cell.angle_alpha   90.00
_cell.angle_beta   90.00
_cell.angle_gamma   90.00
#
_symmetry.space_group_name_H-M   'P 1'
#
loop_
_entity.id
_entity.type
_entity.pdbx_description
1 polymer ?
#
loop_
_entity_poly.entity_id
_entity_poly.type
_entity_poly.pdbx_seq_one_letter_code
_entity_poly.pdbx_strand_id
1 'polypeptide(L)'
;MGVNYDDKGVSRRNALKDDLRLIWRDGFHAFRNRSSWQMSPCNGCPLVDLCNAGCPARAFRAYGRVNNPDPNCPLVRQIMGIHIKWLND
;
A
#
# COMPACT_ATOMS: atom_id res chain seq x y z
N MET A 1 0.72 8.44 25.66
CA MET A 1 -0.62 8.44 25.03
C MET A 1 -0.59 7.43 23.90
N GLY A 2 -1.34 6.34 24.00
CA GLY A 2 -1.32 5.25 23.02
C GLY A 2 -1.95 5.67 21.70
N VAL A 3 -1.25 5.42 20.60
CA VAL A 3 -1.80 5.55 19.24
C VAL A 3 -2.70 4.34 18.98
N ASN A 4 -4.02 4.58 18.90
CA ASN A 4 -4.97 3.58 18.44
C ASN A 4 -4.91 3.53 16.91
N TYR A 5 -4.19 2.55 16.39
CA TYR A 5 -4.23 2.17 14.99
C TYR A 5 -5.47 1.33 14.71
N ASP A 6 -6.07 1.48 13.54
CA ASP A 6 -7.01 0.48 13.06
C ASP A 6 -6.28 -0.82 12.68
N ASP A 7 -7.06 -1.86 12.39
CA ASP A 7 -6.63 -3.16 11.89
C ASP A 7 -5.82 -3.10 10.58
N LYS A 8 -5.70 -1.91 9.97
CA LYS A 8 -5.04 -1.64 8.69
C LYS A 8 -3.79 -0.74 8.86
N GLY A 9 -3.43 -0.39 10.10
CA GLY A 9 -2.27 0.45 10.40
C GLY A 9 -2.48 1.94 10.10
N VAL A 10 -3.72 2.38 9.91
CA VAL A 10 -4.07 3.79 9.72
C VAL A 10 -4.65 4.33 11.03
N SER A 11 -4.12 5.45 11.51
CA SER A 11 -4.65 6.05 12.74
C SER A 11 -5.87 6.93 12.42
N ARG A 12 -6.93 6.77 13.22
CA ARG A 12 -8.22 7.51 13.09
C ARG A 12 -8.16 8.95 13.63
N ARG A 13 -7.06 9.66 13.40
CA ARG A 13 -6.90 11.08 13.81
C ARG A 13 -7.77 12.02 12.94
N ASN A 14 -8.08 13.20 13.47
CA ASN A 14 -9.01 14.14 12.86
C ASN A 14 -8.39 15.54 12.71
N ALA A 15 -8.37 16.08 11.49
CA ALA A 15 -7.76 17.39 11.18
C ALA A 15 -8.38 18.60 11.89
N LEU A 16 -9.62 18.48 12.39
CA LEU A 16 -10.30 19.53 13.15
C LEU A 16 -9.99 19.48 14.65
N LYS A 17 -9.34 18.40 15.12
CA LYS A 17 -9.12 18.14 16.55
C LYS A 17 -7.66 17.88 16.91
N ASP A 18 -6.90 17.32 15.99
CA ASP A 18 -5.52 16.90 16.20
C ASP A 18 -4.53 17.80 15.46
N ASP A 19 -3.30 17.87 15.98
CA ASP A 19 -2.18 18.54 15.32
C ASP A 19 -1.85 17.85 13.98
N LEU A 20 -1.75 18.64 12.92
CA LEU A 20 -1.47 18.16 11.56
C LEU A 20 -0.12 17.42 11.45
N ARG A 21 0.90 17.81 12.23
CA ARG A 21 2.19 17.10 12.31
C ARG A 21 2.01 15.70 12.89
N LEU A 22 1.14 15.54 13.91
CA LEU A 22 0.84 14.23 14.49
C LEU A 22 0.00 13.37 13.54
N ILE A 23 -1.00 13.98 12.89
CA ILE A 23 -1.77 13.34 11.82
C ILE A 23 -0.84 12.83 10.72
N TRP A 24 0.09 13.66 10.26
CA TRP A 24 1.04 13.26 9.23
C TRP A 24 1.95 12.13 9.72
N ARG A 25 2.66 12.33 10.84
CA ARG A 25 3.67 11.37 11.31
C ARG A 25 3.07 10.01 11.64
N ASP A 26 1.97 9.99 12.39
CA ASP A 26 1.42 8.75 12.94
C ASP A 26 0.27 8.20 12.08
N GLY A 27 -0.58 9.09 11.56
CA GLY A 27 -1.80 8.76 10.80
C GLY A 27 -1.54 7.91 9.56
N PHE A 28 -0.46 8.23 8.83
CA PHE A 28 -0.18 7.68 7.50
C PHE A 28 1.06 6.78 7.46
N HIS A 29 1.57 6.34 8.61
CA HIS A 29 2.81 5.56 8.66
C HIS A 29 2.72 4.23 7.87
N ALA A 30 1.56 3.56 7.86
CA ALA A 30 1.37 2.33 7.08
C ALA A 30 1.54 2.51 5.58
N PHE A 31 1.27 3.71 5.04
CA PHE A 31 1.49 4.01 3.62
C PHE A 31 2.91 4.51 3.37
N ARG A 32 3.45 5.33 4.28
CA ARG A 32 4.79 5.90 4.16
C ARG A 32 5.89 4.85 4.30
N ASN A 33 5.69 3.88 5.18
CA ASN A 33 6.68 2.86 5.50
C ASN A 33 6.47 1.56 4.70
N ARG A 34 5.72 1.62 3.59
CA ARG A 34 5.62 0.48 2.66
C ARG A 34 7.02 0.14 2.17
N SER A 35 7.47 -1.09 2.43
CA SER A 35 8.79 -1.55 1.98
C SER A 35 8.66 -2.33 0.69
N SER A 36 9.02 -1.70 -0.42
CA SER A 36 9.05 -2.35 -1.74
C SER A 36 10.07 -3.51 -1.81
N TRP A 37 11.13 -3.45 -1.00
CA TRP A 37 12.12 -4.53 -0.82
C TRP A 37 11.53 -5.83 -0.26
N GLN A 38 10.38 -5.76 0.41
CA GLN A 38 9.66 -6.93 0.93
C GLN A 38 8.56 -7.42 -0.02
N MET A 39 8.43 -6.81 -1.21
CA MET A 39 7.38 -7.14 -2.17
C MET A 39 8.04 -7.73 -3.43
N SER A 40 7.74 -8.98 -3.77
CA SER A 40 8.11 -9.52 -5.08
C SER A 40 7.06 -9.10 -6.13
N PRO A 41 7.45 -8.64 -7.34
CA PRO A 41 8.81 -8.55 -7.89
C PRO A 41 9.50 -7.19 -7.63
N CYS A 42 8.90 -6.31 -6.84
CA CYS A 42 9.42 -4.95 -6.62
C CYS A 42 10.84 -4.93 -6.03
N ASN A 43 11.19 -5.90 -5.19
CA ASN A 43 12.49 -6.02 -4.54
C ASN A 43 13.70 -6.17 -5.49
N GLY A 44 13.47 -6.55 -6.74
CA GLY A 44 14.50 -6.61 -7.78
C GLY A 44 14.22 -5.71 -8.99
N CYS A 45 13.18 -4.87 -8.93
CA CYS A 45 12.75 -4.08 -10.07
C CYS A 45 13.58 -2.79 -10.18
N PRO A 46 14.22 -2.49 -11.33
CA PRO A 46 15.03 -1.29 -11.50
C PRO A 46 14.22 0.02 -11.47
N LEU A 47 12.89 -0.06 -11.54
CA LEU A 47 11.97 1.09 -11.49
C LEU A 47 11.32 1.27 -10.12
N VAL A 48 11.72 0.50 -9.11
CA VAL A 48 11.02 0.45 -7.83
C VAL A 48 11.08 1.77 -7.07
N ASP A 49 12.20 2.49 -7.13
CA ASP A 49 12.36 3.78 -6.45
C ASP A 49 11.49 4.87 -7.07
N LEU A 50 11.14 4.72 -8.36
CA LEU A 50 10.23 5.64 -9.05
C LEU A 50 8.76 5.33 -8.74
N CYS A 51 8.37 4.06 -8.79
CA CYS A 51 6.96 3.67 -8.66
C CYS A 51 6.51 3.35 -7.23
N ASN A 52 7.46 3.08 -6.31
CA ASN A 52 7.22 2.69 -4.92
C ASN A 52 6.19 1.55 -4.76
N ALA A 53 6.36 0.50 -5.57
CA ALA A 53 5.45 -0.65 -5.65
C ALA A 53 4.00 -0.29 -6.05
N GLY A 54 3.79 0.88 -6.68
CA GLY A 54 2.52 1.33 -7.24
C GLY A 54 1.45 1.63 -6.19
N CYS A 55 0.18 1.51 -6.58
CA CYS A 55 -0.95 2.02 -5.80
C CYS A 55 -1.34 1.10 -4.62
N PRO A 56 -1.23 1.57 -3.35
CA PRO A 56 -1.62 0.78 -2.19
C PRO A 56 -3.13 0.49 -2.13
N ALA A 57 -3.97 1.38 -2.68
CA ALA A 57 -5.42 1.16 -2.72
C ALA A 57 -5.81 0.01 -3.67
N ARG A 58 -5.14 -0.08 -4.84
CA ARG A 58 -5.32 -1.22 -5.75
C ARG A 58 -4.82 -2.52 -5.12
N ALA A 59 -3.66 -2.48 -4.46
CA ALA A 59 -3.13 -3.62 -3.73
C ALA A 59 -4.09 -4.08 -2.61
N PHE A 60 -4.65 -3.14 -1.84
CA PHE A 60 -5.63 -3.47 -0.81
C PHE A 60 -6.90 -4.08 -1.39
N ARG A 61 -7.44 -3.51 -2.49
CA ARG A 61 -8.62 -4.07 -3.17
C ARG A 61 -8.38 -5.49 -3.67
N ALA A 62 -7.19 -5.78 -4.20
CA ALA A 62 -6.87 -7.07 -4.79
C ALA A 62 -6.45 -8.14 -3.75
N TYR A 63 -5.72 -7.73 -2.70
CA TYR A 63 -5.03 -8.66 -1.80
C TYR A 63 -5.41 -8.49 -0.32
N GLY A 64 -6.28 -7.54 0.02
CA GLY A 64 -6.66 -7.21 1.41
C GLY A 64 -5.54 -6.56 2.23
N ARG A 65 -4.40 -6.22 1.62
CA ARG A 65 -3.23 -5.63 2.31
C ARG A 65 -2.56 -4.58 1.43
N VAL A 66 -2.17 -3.45 2.03
CA VAL A 66 -1.45 -2.35 1.35
C VAL A 66 0.02 -2.68 1.05
N ASN A 67 0.59 -3.62 1.80
CA ASN A 67 1.97 -4.09 1.64
C ASN A 67 2.10 -5.19 0.58
N ASN A 68 1.41 -5.02 -0.54
CA ASN A 68 1.53 -5.84 -1.73
C ASN A 68 1.85 -4.96 -2.94
N PRO A 69 2.44 -5.52 -3.99
CA PRO A 69 2.69 -4.78 -5.22
C PRO A 69 1.36 -4.43 -5.90
N ASP A 70 1.37 -3.41 -6.75
CA ASP A 70 0.20 -3.06 -7.54
C ASP A 70 -0.18 -4.17 -8.54
N PRO A 71 -1.42 -4.70 -8.51
CA PRO A 71 -1.86 -5.76 -9.43
C PRO A 71 -1.85 -5.32 -10.90
N ASN A 72 -1.75 -4.01 -11.18
CA ASN A 72 -1.68 -3.48 -12.53
C ASN A 72 -0.24 -3.24 -13.03
N CYS A 73 0.78 -3.50 -12.21
CA CYS A 73 2.16 -3.49 -12.67
C CYS A 73 2.36 -4.55 -13.77
N PRO A 74 2.95 -4.23 -14.93
CA PRO A 74 3.16 -5.21 -16.00
C PRO A 74 3.92 -6.46 -15.56
N LEU A 75 4.97 -6.29 -14.73
CA LEU A 75 5.74 -7.41 -14.17
C LEU A 75 4.90 -8.28 -13.25
N VAL A 76 4.08 -7.68 -12.39
CA VAL A 76 3.16 -8.41 -11.51
C VAL A 76 2.15 -9.21 -12.33
N ARG A 77 1.58 -8.61 -13.38
CA ARG A 77 0.62 -9.28 -14.27
C ARG A 77 1.24 -10.46 -15.02
N GLN A 78 2.50 -10.35 -15.42
CA GLN A 78 3.23 -11.44 -16.09
C GLN A 78 3.53 -12.59 -15.13
N ILE A 79 3.99 -12.29 -13.91
CA ILE A 79 4.34 -13.31 -12.91
C ILE A 79 3.10 -14.01 -12.36
N MET A 80 2.03 -13.26 -12.11
CA MET A 80 0.74 -13.78 -11.63
C MET A 80 -0.12 -14.32 -12.78
N GLY A 81 0.49 -14.63 -13.93
CA GLY A 81 -0.19 -15.01 -15.16
C GLY A 81 -1.35 -15.97 -14.89
N ILE A 82 -2.56 -15.58 -15.32
CA ILE A 82 -3.79 -16.38 -15.24
C ILE A 82 -4.33 -16.55 -13.80
N HIS A 83 -5.05 -15.54 -13.29
CA HIS A 83 -6.41 -15.76 -12.74
C HIS A 83 -7.15 -14.49 -12.29
N ILE A 84 -6.68 -13.25 -12.52
CA ILE A 84 -7.55 -12.11 -12.23
C ILE A 84 -8.52 -11.89 -13.40
N LYS A 85 -9.60 -12.67 -13.37
CA LYS A 85 -10.89 -12.36 -14.00
C LYS A 85 -11.38 -11.04 -13.42
N TRP A 86 -10.79 -9.92 -13.85
CA TRP A 86 -11.35 -8.61 -13.54
C TRP A 86 -12.58 -8.41 -14.46
N LEU A 87 -13.76 -8.33 -13.82
CA LEU A 87 -14.88 -7.49 -14.23
C LEU A 87 -15.72 -7.99 -15.42
N ASN A 88 -16.57 -8.99 -15.17
CA ASN A 88 -17.86 -9.12 -15.85
C ASN A 88 -18.99 -8.82 -14.85
N ASP A 89 -18.91 -7.65 -14.23
CA ASP A 89 -20.08 -6.92 -13.72
C ASP A 89 -20.00 -5.50 -14.30
#